data_AF-A0A7V3BWT7-F1
#
_entry.id   AF-A0A7V3BWT7-F1
#
_cell.length_a   1.000
_cell.length_b   1.000
_cell.length_c   1.000
_cell.angle_alpha   90.00
_cell.angle_beta   90.00
_cell.angle_gamma   90.00
#
_symmetry.space_group_name_H-M   'P 1'
#
loop_
_entity.id
_entity.type
_entity.pdbx_description
1 polymer ?
#
loop_
_entity_poly.entity_id
_entity_poly.type
_entity_poly.pdbx_seq_one_letter_code
_entity_poly.pdbx_strand_id
1 'polypeptide(L)'
;MRGPTRSVAIAGVLLTLLASPTVAAAEHRPGPCALDRAEDEDVRRYVKRLIRCATEEWPVPGGAGKAICIADAESHLNPKAISEDGSYLGLFQHAADVWADRYRDWTETEWELDERALNARTNTIVTIRMVSGNGWGPWRGVGDC
;
A
#
# COMPACT_ATOMS: atom_id res chain seq x y z
N MET A 1 -24.83 -48.37 -64.70
CA MET A 1 -25.75 -49.27 -63.97
C MET A 1 -25.90 -48.76 -62.55
N ARG A 2 -27.14 -48.63 -62.07
CA ARG A 2 -27.51 -48.13 -60.73
C ARG A 2 -27.16 -49.15 -59.63
N GLY A 3 -26.76 -48.69 -58.44
CA GLY A 3 -26.67 -49.48 -57.21
C GLY A 3 -26.43 -48.57 -55.98
N PRO A 4 -26.93 -48.92 -54.77
CA PRO A 4 -27.55 -47.94 -53.86
C PRO A 4 -26.79 -47.62 -52.56
N THR A 5 -27.17 -46.47 -52.01
CA THR A 5 -27.23 -46.00 -50.61
C THR A 5 -26.55 -46.82 -49.51
N ARG A 6 -25.65 -46.20 -48.73
CA ARG A 6 -25.57 -46.40 -47.26
C ARG A 6 -25.19 -45.12 -46.52
N SER A 7 -26.04 -44.82 -45.54
CA SER A 7 -26.07 -43.67 -44.66
C SER A 7 -24.78 -43.48 -43.84
N VAL A 8 -24.30 -42.25 -43.75
CA VAL A 8 -23.26 -41.85 -42.79
C VAL A 8 -23.98 -41.31 -41.55
N ALA A 9 -24.00 -42.11 -40.48
CA ALA A 9 -24.42 -41.64 -39.16
C ALA A 9 -23.26 -40.86 -38.54
N ILE A 10 -23.39 -39.54 -38.49
CA ILE A 10 -22.46 -38.66 -37.77
C ILE A 10 -22.82 -38.76 -36.29
N ALA A 11 -22.08 -39.59 -35.54
CA ALA A 11 -22.14 -39.60 -34.09
C ALA A 11 -21.44 -38.33 -33.58
N GLY A 12 -22.22 -37.30 -33.29
CA GLY A 12 -21.73 -36.08 -32.64
C GLY A 12 -21.33 -36.37 -31.20
N VAL A 13 -20.02 -36.38 -30.93
CA VAL A 13 -19.49 -36.37 -29.57
C VAL A 13 -19.62 -34.93 -29.05
N LEU A 14 -20.65 -34.67 -28.24
CA LEU A 14 -20.72 -33.46 -27.42
C LEU A 14 -19.66 -33.60 -26.31
N LEU A 15 -18.49 -33.00 -26.55
CA LEU A 15 -17.47 -32.82 -25.53
C LEU A 15 -17.92 -31.64 -24.64
N THR A 16 -18.67 -31.93 -23.58
CA THR A 16 -18.96 -30.93 -22.54
C THR A 16 -17.66 -30.61 -21.80
N LEU A 17 -17.00 -29.54 -22.24
CA LEU A 17 -15.92 -28.88 -21.52
C LEU A 17 -16.50 -28.34 -20.19
N LEU A 18 -16.39 -29.15 -19.14
CA LEU A 18 -16.52 -28.70 -17.76
C LEU A 18 -15.32 -27.80 -17.45
N ALA A 19 -15.41 -26.53 -17.85
CA ALA A 19 -14.51 -25.51 -17.34
C ALA A 19 -14.82 -25.32 -15.85
N SER A 20 -14.05 -25.98 -14.99
CA SER A 20 -14.07 -25.68 -13.56
C SER A 20 -13.73 -24.20 -13.38
N PRO A 21 -14.56 -23.40 -12.69
CA PRO A 21 -14.16 -22.05 -12.36
C PRO A 21 -12.95 -22.14 -11.44
N THR A 22 -11.77 -21.76 -11.93
CA THR A 22 -10.63 -21.47 -11.06
C THR A 22 -11.03 -20.25 -10.24
N VAL A 23 -11.49 -20.48 -9.03
CA VAL A 23 -11.60 -19.44 -8.02
C VAL A 23 -10.17 -18.95 -7.81
N ALA A 24 -9.84 -17.79 -8.36
CA ALA A 24 -8.58 -17.14 -8.07
C ALA A 24 -8.61 -16.80 -6.58
N ALA A 25 -7.83 -17.53 -5.78
CA ALA A 25 -7.59 -17.15 -4.40
C ALA A 25 -6.86 -15.81 -4.44
N ALA A 26 -7.50 -14.75 -3.95
CA ALA A 26 -6.82 -13.49 -3.70
C ALA A 26 -5.85 -13.73 -2.53
N GLU A 27 -4.58 -13.98 -2.85
CA GLU A 27 -3.51 -14.07 -1.85
C GLU A 27 -3.33 -12.68 -1.23
N HIS A 28 -3.89 -12.49 -0.04
CA HIS A 28 -3.58 -11.32 0.77
C HIS A 28 -2.15 -11.50 1.29
N ARG A 29 -1.31 -10.50 1.04
CA ARG A 29 0.10 -10.50 1.43
C ARG A 29 0.27 -9.49 2.56
N PRO A 30 1.13 -9.77 3.56
CA PRO A 30 1.43 -8.81 4.60
C PRO A 30 1.75 -7.42 4.03
N GLY A 31 2.45 -7.37 2.89
CA GLY A 31 2.83 -6.16 2.17
C GLY A 31 4.21 -5.62 2.60
N PRO A 32 4.66 -4.48 2.06
CA PRO A 32 5.97 -3.91 2.34
C PRO A 32 6.08 -3.43 3.79
N CYS A 33 7.27 -3.59 4.39
CA CYS A 33 7.55 -3.15 5.77
C CYS A 33 6.54 -3.67 6.81
N ALA A 34 6.12 -4.93 6.69
CA ALA A 34 5.33 -5.65 7.68
C ALA A 34 6.17 -5.96 8.95
N LEU A 35 6.56 -4.91 9.65
CA LEU A 35 7.34 -5.00 10.89
C LEU A 35 6.40 -4.99 12.08
N ASP A 36 6.60 -5.94 12.99
CA ASP A 36 5.99 -5.92 14.30
C ASP A 36 6.76 -5.01 15.25
N ARG A 37 6.01 -4.29 16.10
CA ARG A 37 6.57 -3.55 17.22
C ARG A 37 6.80 -4.52 18.37
N ALA A 38 8.02 -4.57 18.90
CA ALA A 38 8.30 -5.37 20.10
C ALA A 38 7.50 -4.84 21.31
N GLU A 39 7.17 -5.70 22.27
CA GLU A 39 6.32 -5.33 23.41
C GLU A 39 6.87 -4.14 24.22
N ASP A 40 8.19 -4.08 24.39
CA ASP A 40 8.93 -3.04 25.11
C ASP A 40 9.50 -1.95 24.19
N GLU A 41 9.20 -1.99 22.90
CA GLU A 41 9.73 -1.03 21.94
C GLU A 41 8.97 0.29 21.99
N ASP A 42 9.71 1.37 22.26
CA ASP A 42 9.22 2.74 22.13
C ASP A 42 8.64 3.00 20.72
N VAL A 43 7.49 3.67 20.67
CA VAL A 43 6.77 3.92 19.41
C VAL A 43 7.60 4.71 18.41
N ARG A 44 8.42 5.67 18.86
CA ARG A 44 9.27 6.47 17.97
C ARG A 44 10.38 5.62 17.38
N ARG A 45 10.95 4.69 18.16
CA ARG A 45 11.92 3.71 17.64
C ARG A 45 11.31 2.82 16.56
N TYR A 46 10.11 2.29 16.80
CA TYR A 46 9.37 1.50 15.83
C TYR A 46 9.10 2.26 14.53
N VAL A 47 8.57 3.48 14.65
CA VAL A 47 8.32 4.38 13.51
C VAL A 47 9.59 4.65 12.70
N LYS A 48 10.72 4.92 13.36
CA LYS A 48 11.99 5.13 12.65
C LYS A 48 12.44 3.89 11.87
N ARG A 49 12.12 2.67 12.32
CA ARG A 49 12.38 1.43 11.57
C ARG A 49 11.47 1.30 10.36
N LEU A 50 10.19 1.61 10.50
CA LEU A 50 9.25 1.66 9.37
C LEU A 50 9.73 2.64 8.31
N ILE A 51 10.12 3.86 8.70
CA ILE A 51 10.61 4.88 7.77
C ILE A 51 11.86 4.38 7.04
N ARG A 52 12.84 3.81 7.75
CA ARG A 52 14.05 3.25 7.12
C ARG A 52 13.71 2.18 6.10
N CYS A 53 12.92 1.18 6.48
CA CYS A 53 12.46 0.12 5.59
C CYS A 53 11.79 0.70 4.34
N ALA A 54 10.86 1.65 4.51
CA ALA A 54 10.13 2.22 3.38
C ALA A 54 11.07 3.02 2.45
N THR A 55 12.04 3.76 3.00
CA THR A 55 13.01 4.52 2.19
C THR A 55 14.08 3.64 1.53
N GLU A 56 14.31 2.43 2.05
CA GLU A 56 15.13 1.41 1.39
C GLU A 56 14.38 0.78 0.21
N GLU A 57 13.08 0.50 0.38
CA GLU A 57 12.20 -0.03 -0.66
C GLU A 57 11.94 1.00 -1.77
N TRP A 58 11.64 2.25 -1.40
CA TRP A 58 11.42 3.36 -2.33
C TRP A 58 12.34 4.52 -1.99
N PRO A 59 13.50 4.63 -2.67
CA PRO A 59 14.44 5.71 -2.46
C PRO A 59 13.79 7.09 -2.65
N VAL A 60 14.10 8.01 -1.73
CA VAL A 60 13.62 9.40 -1.72
C VAL A 60 14.79 10.38 -1.58
N PRO A 61 14.68 11.63 -2.06
CA PRO A 61 15.71 12.64 -1.84
C PRO A 61 15.98 12.85 -0.34
N GLY A 62 17.25 12.83 0.07
CA GLY A 62 17.64 12.92 1.50
C GLY A 62 17.44 11.64 2.32
N GLY A 63 16.85 10.60 1.74
CA GLY A 63 16.71 9.26 2.34
C GLY A 63 15.97 9.23 3.68
N ALA A 64 16.24 8.18 4.47
CA ALA A 64 15.64 7.98 5.79
C ALA A 64 15.87 9.15 6.76
N GLY A 65 17.03 9.82 6.68
CA GLY A 65 17.38 10.93 7.56
C GLY A 65 16.39 12.09 7.41
N LYS A 66 16.15 12.53 6.17
CA LYS A 66 15.18 13.59 5.87
C LYS A 66 13.76 13.17 6.22
N ALA A 67 13.36 11.94 5.89
CA ALA A 67 12.03 11.43 6.21
C ALA A 67 11.77 11.39 7.73
N ILE A 68 12.75 10.96 8.52
CA ILE A 68 12.65 10.96 9.99
C ILE A 68 12.59 12.40 10.52
N CYS A 69 13.39 13.33 9.98
CA CYS A 69 13.35 14.74 10.34
C CYS A 69 11.96 15.34 10.13
N ILE A 70 11.37 15.13 8.96
CA ILE A 70 10.03 15.62 8.62
C ILE A 70 8.98 15.01 9.54
N ALA A 71 8.99 13.69 9.75
CA ALA A 71 8.03 13.04 10.63
C ALA A 71 8.15 13.50 12.10
N ASP A 72 9.35 13.85 12.56
CA ASP A 72 9.57 14.41 13.89
C ASP A 72 9.07 15.86 14.00
N ALA A 73 9.27 16.67 12.96
CA ALA A 73 8.77 18.04 12.91
C ALA A 73 7.23 18.09 12.80
N GLU A 74 6.64 17.19 12.04
CA GLU A 74 5.18 17.15 11.77
C GLU A 74 4.39 16.57 12.95
N SER A 75 4.91 15.54 13.62
CA SER A 75 4.13 14.81 14.62
C SER A 75 4.92 14.36 15.84
N HIS A 76 6.19 14.76 15.99
CA HIS A 76 7.10 14.22 17.00
C HIS A 76 7.17 12.68 16.95
N LEU A 77 7.15 12.14 15.73
CA LEU A 77 7.13 10.71 15.41
C LEU A 77 5.93 9.98 16.04
N ASN A 78 4.79 10.67 16.22
CA ASN A 78 3.57 10.10 16.74
C ASN A 78 2.63 9.71 15.58
N PRO A 79 2.45 8.41 15.30
CA PRO A 79 1.57 7.98 14.21
C PRO A 79 0.09 8.25 14.48
N LYS A 80 -0.29 8.57 15.72
CA LYS A 80 -1.65 8.92 16.13
C LYS A 80 -1.87 10.43 16.26
N ALA A 81 -0.94 11.26 15.78
CA ALA A 81 -1.09 12.70 15.82
C ALA A 81 -2.30 13.16 14.98
N ILE A 82 -3.02 14.14 15.51
CA ILE A 82 -4.15 14.79 14.86
C ILE A 82 -3.95 16.28 15.12
N SER A 83 -4.05 17.12 14.08
CA SER A 83 -3.99 18.58 14.26
C SER A 83 -5.16 19.06 15.12
N GLU A 84 -5.04 20.26 15.70
CA GLU A 84 -6.05 20.81 16.62
C GLU A 84 -7.46 20.85 16.01
N ASP A 85 -7.57 21.15 14.71
CA ASP A 85 -8.80 21.20 13.94
C ASP A 85 -9.16 19.88 13.24
N GLY A 86 -8.33 18.83 13.39
CA GLY A 86 -8.50 17.54 12.73
C GLY A 86 -8.24 17.53 11.23
N SER A 87 -7.73 18.63 10.65
CA SER A 87 -7.45 18.73 9.22
C SER A 87 -6.25 17.89 8.76
N TYR A 88 -5.31 17.57 9.65
CA TYR A 88 -4.13 16.76 9.35
C TYR A 88 -3.97 15.56 10.29
N LEU A 89 -3.58 14.42 9.72
CA LEU A 89 -3.57 13.13 10.39
C LEU A 89 -2.25 12.39 10.26
N GLY A 90 -1.87 11.77 11.36
CA GLY A 90 -0.85 10.75 11.47
C GLY A 90 0.57 11.28 11.38
N LEU A 91 1.47 10.37 11.05
CA LEU A 91 2.91 10.54 11.20
C LEU A 91 3.48 11.70 10.36
N PHE A 92 3.04 11.83 9.12
CA PHE A 92 3.48 12.88 8.19
C PHE A 92 2.43 13.98 7.99
N GLN A 93 1.45 14.08 8.90
CA GLN A 93 0.38 15.10 8.87
C GLN A 93 -0.27 15.22 7.49
N HIS A 94 -0.87 14.13 7.01
CA HIS A 94 -1.63 14.16 5.76
C HIS A 94 -2.98 14.85 5.96
N ALA A 95 -3.34 15.73 5.03
CA ALA A 95 -4.69 16.30 4.96
C ALA A 95 -5.76 15.18 4.97
N ALA A 96 -6.72 15.30 5.88
CA ALA A 96 -7.71 14.27 6.19
C ALA A 96 -8.69 14.02 5.04
N ASP A 97 -9.08 15.09 4.33
CA ASP A 97 -10.07 15.09 3.25
C ASP A 97 -9.60 14.31 2.00
N VAL A 98 -8.31 14.34 1.72
CA VAL A 98 -7.70 13.65 0.56
C VAL A 98 -7.03 12.32 0.92
N TRP A 99 -7.07 11.90 2.19
CA TRP A 99 -6.36 10.70 2.63
C TRP A 99 -6.86 9.43 1.94
N ALA A 100 -8.17 9.26 1.77
CA ALA A 100 -8.74 8.07 1.13
C ALA A 100 -8.23 7.90 -0.31
N ASP A 101 -8.14 8.99 -1.07
CA ASP A 101 -7.59 8.97 -2.42
C ASP A 101 -6.11 8.64 -2.41
N ARG A 102 -5.33 9.25 -1.50
CA ARG A 102 -3.90 8.93 -1.35
C ARG A 102 -3.65 7.47 -0.96
N TYR A 103 -4.47 6.90 -0.08
CA TYR A 103 -4.36 5.49 0.26
C TYR A 103 -4.55 4.64 -1.00
N ARG A 104 -5.64 4.88 -1.76
CA ARG A 104 -5.92 4.13 -2.99
C ARG A 104 -4.83 4.31 -4.06
N ASP A 105 -4.33 5.52 -4.24
CA ASP A 105 -3.38 5.84 -5.31
C ASP A 105 -1.96 5.34 -5.01
N TRP A 106 -1.62 5.13 -3.73
CA TRP A 106 -0.27 4.79 -3.29
C TRP A 106 -0.18 3.46 -2.53
N THR A 107 -1.22 2.63 -2.55
CA THR A 107 -1.18 1.26 -2.03
C THR A 107 -1.67 0.27 -3.07
N GLU A 108 -1.42 -1.02 -2.83
CA GLU A 108 -1.93 -2.10 -3.69
C GLU A 108 -3.00 -2.88 -2.93
N THR A 109 -4.05 -3.30 -3.63
CA THR A 109 -5.20 -4.00 -3.03
C THR A 109 -4.83 -5.33 -2.37
N GLU A 110 -3.76 -5.98 -2.82
CA GLU A 110 -3.27 -7.24 -2.24
C GLU A 110 -2.48 -7.07 -0.94
N TRP A 111 -2.16 -5.83 -0.53
CA TRP A 111 -1.43 -5.58 0.71
C TRP A 111 -2.38 -5.48 1.89
N GLU A 112 -2.06 -6.21 2.95
CA GLU A 112 -2.73 -6.13 4.25
C GLU A 112 -2.33 -4.84 4.98
N LEU A 113 -2.96 -3.74 4.57
CA LEU A 113 -2.77 -2.42 5.17
C LEU A 113 -4.07 -1.88 5.75
N ASP A 114 -3.97 -1.31 6.95
CA ASP A 114 -5.06 -0.57 7.58
C ASP A 114 -5.26 0.77 6.86
N GLU A 115 -6.47 1.01 6.35
CA GLU A 115 -6.78 2.22 5.57
C GLU A 115 -6.67 3.52 6.38
N ARG A 116 -6.56 3.47 7.71
CA ARG A 116 -6.53 4.68 8.55
C ARG A 116 -5.19 5.41 8.44
N ALA A 117 -5.25 6.72 8.26
CA ALA A 117 -4.08 7.62 8.32
C ALA A 117 -3.31 7.53 9.64
N LEU A 118 -3.97 7.10 10.71
CA LEU A 118 -3.38 6.95 12.05
C LEU A 118 -2.61 5.63 12.24
N ASN A 119 -2.58 4.77 11.22
CA ASN A 119 -1.74 3.59 11.21
C ASN A 119 -0.31 3.97 10.78
N ALA A 120 0.68 3.72 11.65
CA ALA A 120 2.07 4.09 11.42
C ALA A 120 2.63 3.54 10.10
N ARG A 121 2.33 2.26 9.81
CA ARG A 121 2.85 1.56 8.65
C ARG A 121 2.23 2.09 7.36
N THR A 122 0.90 2.20 7.32
CA THR A 122 0.20 2.73 6.15
C THR A 122 0.60 4.18 5.86
N ASN A 123 0.61 5.04 6.88
CA ASN A 123 1.01 6.45 6.74
C ASN A 123 2.43 6.57 6.17
N THR A 124 3.37 5.74 6.67
CA THR A 124 4.75 5.70 6.17
C THR A 124 4.82 5.23 4.72
N ILE A 125 4.15 4.13 4.35
CA ILE A 125 4.18 3.57 3.00
C ILE A 125 3.62 4.57 1.98
N VAL A 126 2.43 5.13 2.27
CA VAL A 126 1.79 6.13 1.40
C VAL A 126 2.69 7.35 1.23
N THR A 127 3.25 7.88 2.32
CA THR A 127 4.16 9.02 2.27
C THR A 127 5.36 8.72 1.40
N ILE A 128 6.09 7.65 1.69
CA ILE A 128 7.37 7.39 1.07
C ILE A 128 7.21 7.01 -0.41
N ARG A 129 6.18 6.25 -0.79
CA ARG A 129 5.87 6.02 -2.21
C ARG A 129 5.50 7.33 -2.92
N MET A 130 4.66 8.16 -2.32
CA MET A 130 4.27 9.44 -2.90
C MET A 130 5.47 10.37 -3.11
N VAL A 131 6.37 10.44 -2.14
CA VAL A 131 7.61 11.24 -2.23
C VAL A 131 8.61 10.64 -3.20
N SER A 132 8.70 9.32 -3.32
CA SER A 132 9.57 8.68 -4.31
C SER A 132 9.15 9.05 -5.73
N GLY A 133 7.83 9.15 -5.99
CA GLY A 133 7.29 9.60 -7.27
C GLY A 133 7.31 11.12 -7.50
N ASN A 134 7.08 11.93 -6.47
CA ASN A 134 6.78 13.37 -6.63
C ASN A 134 7.74 14.32 -5.89
N GLY A 135 8.67 13.79 -5.10
CA GLY A 135 9.53 14.55 -4.20
C GLY A 135 8.80 15.11 -2.97
N TRP A 136 9.52 15.90 -2.17
CA TRP A 136 9.06 16.46 -0.89
C TRP A 136 8.22 17.73 -1.01
N GLY A 137 7.73 18.08 -2.21
CA GLY A 137 7.01 19.33 -2.48
C GLY A 137 5.88 19.65 -1.47
N PRO A 138 5.05 18.67 -1.07
CA PRO A 138 4.00 18.90 -0.07
C PRO A 138 4.52 19.28 1.33
N TRP A 139 5.77 18.92 1.68
CA TRP A 139 6.42 19.20 2.96
C TRP A 139 7.49 20.30 2.87
N ARG A 140 7.49 21.11 1.81
CA ARG A 140 8.49 22.19 1.64
C ARG A 140 8.51 23.23 2.79
N GLY A 141 7.44 23.32 3.57
CA GLY A 141 7.32 24.23 4.70
C GLY A 141 7.92 23.69 6.00
N VAL A 142 8.35 22.43 6.03
CA VAL A 142 8.87 21.74 7.22
C VAL A 142 10.35 22.07 7.41
N GLY A 143 10.65 23.32 7.76
CA GLY A 143 11.95 23.80 8.25
C GLY A 143 13.20 23.28 7.53
N ASP A 144 14.34 23.29 8.23
CA ASP A 144 15.61 22.74 7.73
C ASP A 144 15.67 21.21 7.97
N CYS A 145 14.85 20.50 7.19
CA CYS A 145 15.05 19.11 6.80
C CYS A 145 15.41 19.07 5.30
#